data_AF-A0A926C526-F1
#
_entry.id   AF-A0A926C526-F1
#
_cell.length_a   1.000
_cell.length_b   1.000
_cell.length_c   1.000
_cell.angle_alpha   90.00
_cell.angle_beta   90.00
_cell.angle_gamma   90.00
#
_symmetry.space_group_name_H-M   'P 1'
#
loop_
_entity.id
_entity.type
_entity.pdbx_description
1 polymer ?
#
loop_
_entity_poly.entity_id
_entity_poly.type
_entity_poly.pdbx_seq_one_letter_code
_entity_poly.pdbx_strand_id
1 'polypeptide(L)'
;MEFNNIDAQPAILSEVADLAENVRTGLIQTPKRLSSRFLYDAEGSRLFQEIMHVPEYYLTRSEYEILDKYKADLLLLFGRKIPFDLIELGAGDGLKTKVLLRHFLDQNISFSYVPIDISVDVLNDLTAGLQRTFPDLSVEPQHDDYFNALERLAVDSDRRKVVLFLGSNIGNFTPTEAIDFYRQLADRLRPGDLMLTGFDLQKDPAVIQAAYSDKQGVTRAFNLNLLRRINRELDADFDLDAFDHYESYNPENGEARSYLVSHRKQTVQIRALAMTVDFQNAEVIHTEISRKFSKADIFGLADATGFSVAGWFADRKDYFADVIFRKV
;
A
#
# COMPACT_ATOMS: atom_id res chain seq x y z
N MET A 1 24.25 7.68 7.89
CA MET A 1 23.56 6.37 7.89
C MET A 1 22.68 6.40 6.67
N GLU A 2 23.04 5.57 5.69
CA GLU A 2 22.92 5.87 4.26
C GLU A 2 21.48 5.80 3.75
N PHE A 3 21.02 6.94 3.23
CA PHE A 3 19.89 7.04 2.32
C PHE A 3 20.38 6.55 0.95
N ASN A 4 19.92 5.40 0.49
CA ASN A 4 20.25 4.92 -0.85
C ASN A 4 19.36 5.62 -1.88
N ASN A 5 20.00 6.52 -2.64
CA ASN A 5 19.59 7.00 -3.95
C ASN A 5 19.23 5.80 -4.86
N ILE A 6 18.09 5.87 -5.53
CA ILE A 6 17.75 4.99 -6.64
C ILE A 6 17.68 5.87 -7.89
N ASP A 7 18.75 5.84 -8.67
CA ASP A 7 18.82 6.48 -9.99
C ASP A 7 17.90 5.76 -10.98
N ALA A 8 17.15 6.54 -11.77
CA ALA A 8 16.22 6.06 -12.78
C ALA A 8 16.94 5.62 -14.09
N GLN A 9 16.90 4.32 -14.44
CA GLN A 9 17.04 3.73 -15.79
C GLN A 9 16.96 2.18 -15.76
N PRO A 10 16.72 1.48 -16.90
CA PRO A 10 15.44 1.16 -17.55
C PRO A 10 14.63 0.02 -16.86
N ALA A 11 13.32 0.22 -16.73
CA ALA A 11 12.41 -0.42 -15.75
C ALA A 11 12.33 -1.96 -15.68
N ILE A 12 12.65 -2.72 -16.74
CA ILE A 12 12.53 -4.19 -16.71
C ILE A 12 13.80 -4.86 -16.16
N LEU A 13 14.97 -4.28 -16.41
CA LEU A 13 16.24 -4.77 -15.85
C LEU A 13 16.43 -4.32 -14.40
N SER A 14 15.78 -3.22 -13.97
CA SER A 14 15.88 -2.72 -12.60
C SER A 14 15.07 -3.56 -11.61
N GLU A 15 13.89 -4.05 -11.97
CA GLU A 15 13.02 -4.76 -11.00
C GLU A 15 13.58 -6.14 -10.60
N VAL A 16 14.13 -6.90 -11.55
CA VAL A 16 14.79 -8.18 -11.26
C VAL A 16 16.09 -7.98 -10.48
N ALA A 17 16.82 -6.89 -10.76
CA ALA A 17 18.03 -6.53 -9.99
C ALA A 17 17.69 -6.15 -8.54
N ASP A 18 16.60 -5.39 -8.33
CA ASP A 18 16.09 -5.05 -7.00
C ASP A 18 15.65 -6.32 -6.24
N LEU A 19 14.96 -7.25 -6.91
CA LEU A 19 14.59 -8.54 -6.32
C LEU A 19 15.84 -9.34 -5.94
N ALA A 20 16.82 -9.42 -6.84
CA ALA A 20 18.08 -10.10 -6.60
C ALA A 20 18.79 -9.58 -5.34
N GLU A 21 18.85 -8.26 -5.17
CA GLU A 21 19.46 -7.65 -3.99
C GLU A 21 18.63 -7.87 -2.72
N ASN A 22 17.30 -7.81 -2.81
CA ASN A 22 16.42 -8.13 -1.68
C ASN A 22 16.60 -9.58 -1.21
N VAL A 23 16.71 -10.53 -2.15
CA VAL A 23 16.96 -11.94 -1.84
C VAL A 23 18.34 -12.15 -1.24
N ARG A 24 19.37 -11.53 -1.84
CA ARG A 24 20.77 -11.63 -1.38
C ARG A 24 20.93 -11.15 0.05
N THR A 25 20.35 -10.00 0.37
CA THR A 25 20.46 -9.39 1.71
C THR A 25 19.49 -10.00 2.70
N GLY A 26 18.28 -10.34 2.26
CA GLY A 26 17.19 -10.78 3.12
C GLY A 26 17.33 -12.22 3.63
N LEU A 27 17.80 -13.14 2.78
CA LEU A 27 17.91 -14.57 3.13
C LEU A 27 19.16 -14.93 3.93
N ILE A 28 20.13 -14.02 4.08
CA ILE A 28 21.29 -14.19 4.97
C ILE A 28 21.05 -13.61 6.37
N GLN A 29 19.99 -12.83 6.57
CA GLN A 29 19.66 -12.26 7.87
C GLN A 29 19.12 -13.32 8.84
N THR A 30 19.27 -13.05 10.14
CA THR A 30 18.65 -13.84 11.20
C THR A 30 17.81 -12.90 12.08
N PRO A 31 16.47 -12.99 12.05
CA PRO A 31 15.66 -13.88 11.20
C PRO A 31 15.69 -13.48 9.71
N LYS A 32 15.43 -14.44 8.81
CA LYS A 32 15.34 -14.20 7.36
C LYS A 32 14.14 -13.31 7.04
N ARG A 33 14.30 -12.39 6.08
CA ARG A 33 13.24 -11.45 5.67
C ARG A 33 13.25 -11.23 4.17
N LEU A 34 12.08 -11.05 3.56
CA LEU A 34 11.93 -10.57 2.19
C LEU A 34 10.92 -9.43 2.18
N SER A 35 11.08 -8.47 1.27
CA SER A 35 10.17 -7.32 1.20
C SER A 35 8.85 -7.69 0.55
N SER A 36 7.73 -7.23 1.14
CA SER A 36 6.39 -7.42 0.60
C SER A 36 6.19 -6.76 -0.77
N ARG A 37 7.00 -5.76 -1.15
CA ARG A 37 6.95 -5.14 -2.48
C ARG A 37 7.07 -6.17 -3.59
N PHE A 38 7.85 -7.23 -3.39
CA PHE A 38 8.06 -8.27 -4.41
C PHE A 38 6.93 -9.30 -4.51
N LEU A 39 5.92 -9.23 -3.63
CA LEU A 39 4.70 -10.03 -3.75
C LEU A 39 3.87 -9.64 -4.98
N TYR A 40 4.06 -8.44 -5.54
CA TYR A 40 3.19 -7.84 -6.56
C TYR A 40 3.75 -7.96 -7.99
N ASP A 41 4.20 -9.15 -8.40
CA ASP A 41 4.29 -9.43 -9.86
C ASP A 41 2.88 -9.55 -10.47
N ALA A 42 2.77 -9.83 -11.77
CA ALA A 42 1.47 -9.94 -12.44
C ALA A 42 0.54 -10.96 -11.76
N GLU A 43 1.07 -12.13 -11.36
CA GLU A 43 0.29 -13.17 -10.68
C GLU A 43 -0.03 -12.79 -9.24
N GLY A 44 0.92 -12.20 -8.52
CA GLY A 44 0.70 -11.69 -7.18
C GLY A 44 -0.38 -10.60 -7.12
N SER A 45 -0.36 -9.68 -8.09
CA SER A 45 -1.39 -8.66 -8.25
C SER A 45 -2.76 -9.30 -8.51
N ARG A 46 -2.83 -10.32 -9.38
CA ARG A 46 -4.07 -11.09 -9.62
C ARG A 46 -4.57 -11.76 -8.34
N LEU A 47 -3.68 -12.38 -7.57
CA LEU A 47 -4.02 -13.02 -6.28
C LEU A 47 -4.50 -12.00 -5.25
N PHE A 48 -3.86 -10.82 -5.16
CA PHE A 48 -4.31 -9.76 -4.28
C PHE A 48 -5.71 -9.24 -4.65
N GLN A 49 -6.00 -9.12 -5.95
CA GLN A 49 -7.36 -8.81 -6.42
C GLN A 49 -8.36 -9.88 -5.95
N GLU A 50 -7.99 -11.16 -5.96
CA GLU A 50 -8.81 -12.23 -5.42
C GLU A 50 -9.01 -12.13 -3.89
N ILE A 51 -7.95 -11.79 -3.14
CA ILE A 51 -8.00 -11.53 -1.68
C ILE A 51 -9.03 -10.43 -1.38
N MET A 52 -9.07 -9.34 -2.13
CA MET A 52 -10.03 -8.26 -1.89
C MET A 52 -11.50 -8.70 -1.96
N HIS A 53 -11.78 -9.83 -2.62
CA HIS A 53 -13.12 -10.38 -2.76
C HIS A 53 -13.43 -11.49 -1.73
N VAL A 54 -12.44 -11.99 -0.98
CA VAL A 54 -12.72 -13.03 0.02
C VAL A 54 -13.58 -12.46 1.17
N PRO A 55 -14.50 -13.26 1.75
CA PRO A 55 -15.39 -12.80 2.83
C PRO A 55 -14.65 -12.30 4.07
N GLU A 56 -13.49 -12.87 4.36
CA GLU A 56 -12.68 -12.56 5.53
C GLU A 56 -11.94 -11.22 5.40
N TYR A 57 -11.49 -10.84 4.19
CA TYR A 57 -10.74 -9.61 3.95
C TYR A 57 -11.67 -8.39 3.84
N TYR A 58 -11.94 -7.74 4.97
CA TYR A 58 -12.94 -6.66 5.06
C TYR A 58 -12.44 -5.30 4.56
N LEU A 59 -11.12 -5.05 4.53
CA LEU A 59 -10.52 -3.71 4.41
C LEU A 59 -11.07 -2.95 3.19
N THR A 60 -11.00 -3.55 2.01
CA THR A 60 -11.46 -2.93 0.75
C THR A 60 -12.94 -2.55 0.81
N ARG A 61 -13.79 -3.39 1.42
CA ARG A 61 -15.23 -3.15 1.55
C ARG A 61 -15.53 -2.07 2.58
N SER A 62 -14.82 -2.08 3.71
CA SER A 62 -14.98 -1.06 4.77
C SER A 62 -14.59 0.32 4.25
N GLU A 63 -13.45 0.45 3.58
CA GLU A 63 -13.02 1.74 3.01
C GLU A 63 -13.93 2.21 1.87
N TYR A 64 -14.38 1.30 1.00
CA TYR A 64 -15.39 1.64 -0.01
C TYR A 64 -16.69 2.15 0.63
N GLU A 65 -17.17 1.51 1.70
CA GLU A 65 -18.36 1.95 2.45
C GLU A 65 -18.18 3.39 2.97
N ILE A 66 -17.01 3.72 3.50
CA ILE A 66 -16.69 5.06 4.00
C ILE A 66 -16.76 6.09 2.88
N LEU A 67 -16.05 5.85 1.78
CA LEU A 67 -16.02 6.78 0.65
C LEU A 67 -17.40 6.98 0.03
N ASP A 68 -18.19 5.92 -0.11
CA ASP A 68 -19.55 6.01 -0.67
C ASP A 68 -20.51 6.77 0.25
N LYS A 69 -20.44 6.51 1.56
CA LYS A 69 -21.29 7.14 2.56
C LYS A 69 -20.93 8.61 2.78
N TYR A 70 -19.65 8.95 2.83
CA TYR A 70 -19.15 10.27 3.26
C TYR A 70 -18.64 11.16 2.13
N LYS A 71 -18.75 10.76 0.84
CA LYS A 71 -18.33 11.57 -0.33
C LYS A 71 -18.76 13.04 -0.30
N ALA A 72 -19.97 13.32 0.21
CA ALA A 72 -20.48 14.69 0.32
C ALA A 72 -19.77 15.48 1.43
N ASP A 73 -19.53 14.87 2.59
CA ASP A 73 -18.79 15.48 3.71
C ASP A 73 -17.32 15.69 3.34
N LEU A 74 -16.71 14.71 2.66
CA LEU A 74 -15.35 14.80 2.14
C LEU A 74 -15.21 15.98 1.15
N LEU A 75 -16.16 16.15 0.22
CA LEU A 75 -16.17 17.29 -0.69
C LEU A 75 -16.24 18.64 0.02
N LEU A 76 -17.03 18.74 1.10
CA LEU A 76 -17.10 19.95 1.92
C LEU A 76 -15.75 20.29 2.56
N LEU A 77 -15.02 19.29 3.04
CA LEU A 77 -13.69 19.46 3.62
C LEU A 77 -12.62 19.78 2.57
N PHE A 78 -12.63 19.08 1.44
CA PHE A 78 -11.67 19.27 0.34
C PHE A 78 -11.69 20.70 -0.18
N GLY A 79 -12.89 21.28 -0.30
CA GLY A 79 -13.06 22.68 -0.64
C GLY A 79 -13.98 22.83 -1.84
N ARG A 80 -15.27 22.58 -1.63
CA ARG A 80 -16.33 22.68 -2.66
C ARG A 80 -16.30 23.93 -3.56
N LYS A 81 -15.71 25.04 -3.11
CA LYS A 81 -15.64 26.33 -3.85
C LYS A 81 -14.24 26.70 -4.34
N ILE A 82 -13.22 25.89 -4.05
CA ILE A 82 -11.83 26.18 -4.38
C ILE A 82 -11.33 25.05 -5.28
N PRO A 83 -10.73 25.34 -6.45
CA PRO A 83 -10.12 24.30 -7.26
C PRO A 83 -9.04 23.55 -6.48
N PHE A 84 -9.01 22.23 -6.63
CA PHE A 84 -8.01 21.37 -5.99
C PHE A 84 -7.51 20.29 -6.93
N ASP A 85 -6.31 19.78 -6.64
CA ASP A 85 -5.74 18.62 -7.30
C ASP A 85 -5.93 17.42 -6.36
N LEU A 86 -6.68 16.42 -6.82
CA LEU A 86 -6.93 15.16 -6.13
C LEU A 86 -5.83 14.18 -6.49
N ILE A 87 -4.82 14.09 -5.63
CA ILE A 87 -3.60 13.33 -5.87
C ILE A 87 -3.76 11.98 -5.19
N GLU A 88 -3.53 10.86 -5.88
CA GLU A 88 -3.62 9.52 -5.27
C GLU A 88 -2.27 8.81 -5.31
N LEU A 89 -1.76 8.45 -4.14
CA LEU A 89 -0.49 7.72 -3.99
C LEU A 89 -0.75 6.22 -4.08
N GLY A 90 -0.24 5.58 -5.14
CA GLY A 90 -0.45 4.15 -5.41
C GLY A 90 -1.89 3.88 -5.83
N ALA A 91 -2.32 4.47 -6.95
CA ALA A 91 -3.71 4.51 -7.36
C ALA A 91 -4.32 3.15 -7.74
N GLY A 92 -3.49 2.17 -8.11
CA GLY A 92 -3.96 0.83 -8.49
C GLY A 92 -5.04 0.89 -9.57
N ASP A 93 -6.15 0.17 -9.37
CA ASP A 93 -7.29 0.14 -10.30
C ASP A 93 -8.30 1.29 -10.10
N GLY A 94 -8.04 2.16 -9.11
CA GLY A 94 -8.88 3.29 -8.73
C GLY A 94 -10.30 2.92 -8.28
N LEU A 95 -10.60 1.66 -7.94
CA LEU A 95 -11.95 1.18 -7.62
C LEU A 95 -12.66 2.09 -6.60
N LYS A 96 -11.96 2.41 -5.53
CA LYS A 96 -12.43 3.26 -4.43
C LYS A 96 -12.55 4.72 -4.86
N THR A 97 -11.52 5.25 -5.50
CA THR A 97 -11.44 6.67 -5.86
C THR A 97 -12.50 7.06 -6.89
N LYS A 98 -12.91 6.15 -7.78
CA LYS A 98 -14.02 6.33 -8.73
C LYS A 98 -15.33 6.78 -8.07
N VAL A 99 -15.56 6.42 -6.80
CA VAL A 99 -16.71 6.89 -6.01
C VAL A 99 -16.68 8.40 -5.82
N LEU A 100 -15.52 8.94 -5.43
CA LEU A 100 -15.31 10.38 -5.25
C LEU A 100 -15.32 11.09 -6.60
N LEU A 101 -14.63 10.56 -7.61
CA LEU A 101 -14.57 11.15 -8.96
C LEU A 101 -15.96 11.32 -9.56
N ARG A 102 -16.82 10.28 -9.50
CA ARG A 102 -18.21 10.36 -9.95
C ARG A 102 -18.95 11.46 -9.20
N HIS A 103 -18.88 11.47 -7.88
CA HIS A 103 -19.58 12.45 -7.07
C HIS A 103 -19.14 13.89 -7.39
N PHE A 104 -17.85 14.14 -7.54
CA PHE A 104 -17.32 15.48 -7.79
C PHE A 104 -17.69 15.98 -9.19
N LEU A 105 -17.69 15.10 -10.19
CA LEU A 105 -18.18 15.41 -11.54
C LEU A 105 -19.69 15.73 -11.52
N ASP A 106 -20.51 14.92 -10.85
CA ASP A 106 -21.97 15.15 -10.73
C ASP A 106 -22.28 16.48 -10.02
N GLN A 107 -21.39 16.94 -9.14
CA GLN A 107 -21.48 18.22 -8.44
C GLN A 107 -20.84 19.40 -9.19
N ASN A 108 -20.32 19.20 -10.40
CA ASN A 108 -19.62 20.20 -11.23
C ASN A 108 -18.46 20.88 -10.49
N ILE A 109 -17.68 20.10 -9.75
CA ILE A 109 -16.52 20.59 -9.00
C ILE A 109 -15.34 20.78 -9.97
N SER A 110 -14.59 21.86 -9.77
CA SER A 110 -13.34 22.11 -10.50
C SER A 110 -12.19 21.39 -9.81
N PHE A 111 -11.73 20.27 -10.38
CA PHE A 111 -10.58 19.52 -9.87
C PHE A 111 -9.83 18.80 -11.00
N SER A 112 -8.54 18.53 -10.79
CA SER A 112 -7.76 17.57 -11.59
C SER A 112 -7.55 16.29 -10.77
N TYR A 113 -7.60 15.12 -11.40
CA TYR A 113 -7.21 13.86 -10.76
C TYR A 113 -5.80 13.47 -11.18
N VAL A 114 -4.93 13.23 -10.21
CA VAL A 114 -3.49 13.04 -10.40
C VAL A 114 -3.09 11.69 -9.78
N PRO A 115 -3.27 10.57 -10.49
CA PRO A 115 -2.82 9.28 -10.00
C PRO A 115 -1.29 9.16 -10.11
N ILE A 116 -0.64 8.74 -9.03
CA ILE A 116 0.80 8.50 -8.96
C ILE A 116 1.03 7.00 -8.74
N ASP A 117 1.84 6.38 -9.60
CA ASP A 117 2.24 4.98 -9.44
C ASP A 117 3.62 4.74 -10.07
N ILE A 118 4.35 3.77 -9.54
CA ILE A 118 5.63 3.32 -10.10
C ILE A 118 5.42 2.34 -11.27
N SER A 119 4.22 1.78 -11.41
CA SER A 119 3.88 0.90 -12.52
C SER A 119 3.21 1.69 -13.65
N VAL A 120 3.92 1.80 -14.78
CA VAL A 120 3.39 2.41 -16.01
C VAL A 120 2.16 1.65 -16.55
N ASP A 121 2.14 0.32 -16.42
CA ASP A 121 1.03 -0.50 -16.91
C ASP A 121 -0.24 -0.25 -16.10
N VAL A 122 -0.12 -0.15 -14.77
CA VAL A 122 -1.24 0.20 -13.87
C VAL A 122 -1.79 1.59 -14.22
N LEU A 123 -0.92 2.58 -14.41
CA LEU A 123 -1.36 3.94 -14.77
C LEU A 123 -2.06 3.99 -16.14
N ASN A 124 -1.56 3.25 -17.12
CA ASN A 124 -2.16 3.17 -18.45
C ASN A 124 -3.55 2.54 -18.39
N ASP A 125 -3.70 1.41 -17.69
CA ASP A 125 -4.96 0.72 -17.53
C ASP A 125 -5.98 1.56 -16.75
N LEU A 126 -5.55 2.20 -15.65
CA LEU A 126 -6.38 3.12 -14.88
C LEU A 126 -6.85 4.29 -15.73
N THR A 127 -5.94 4.98 -16.42
CA THR A 127 -6.27 6.16 -17.23
C THR A 127 -7.21 5.79 -18.38
N ALA A 128 -6.95 4.68 -19.08
CA ALA A 128 -7.83 4.22 -20.15
C ALA A 128 -9.22 3.83 -19.63
N GLY A 129 -9.30 3.23 -18.44
CA GLY A 129 -10.56 2.91 -17.76
C GLY A 129 -11.34 4.17 -17.33
N LEU A 130 -10.64 5.18 -16.81
CA LEU A 130 -11.22 6.45 -16.40
C LEU A 130 -11.74 7.25 -17.59
N GLN A 131 -10.97 7.35 -18.68
CA GLN A 131 -11.42 8.05 -19.90
C GLN A 131 -12.70 7.43 -20.49
N ARG A 132 -12.84 6.10 -20.43
CA ARG A 132 -14.07 5.41 -20.85
C ARG A 132 -15.26 5.69 -19.91
N THR A 133 -15.00 5.80 -18.61
CA THR A 133 -16.04 5.90 -17.56
C THR A 133 -16.44 7.35 -17.28
N PHE A 134 -15.52 8.29 -17.48
CA PHE A 134 -15.59 9.72 -17.20
C PHE A 134 -14.85 10.52 -18.30
N PRO A 135 -15.44 10.68 -19.50
CA PRO A 135 -14.77 11.34 -20.62
C PRO A 135 -14.35 12.80 -20.32
N ASP A 136 -15.08 13.47 -19.44
CA ASP A 136 -14.84 14.88 -19.08
C ASP A 136 -13.85 15.05 -17.90
N LEU A 137 -13.34 13.95 -17.32
CA LEU A 137 -12.40 14.01 -16.21
C LEU A 137 -11.01 14.42 -16.68
N SER A 138 -10.45 15.48 -16.09
CA SER A 138 -9.03 15.82 -16.26
C SER A 138 -8.18 14.84 -15.45
N VAL A 139 -7.43 13.97 -16.15
CA VAL A 139 -6.52 13.00 -15.54
C VAL A 139 -5.08 13.34 -15.93
N GLU A 140 -4.21 13.51 -14.93
CA GLU A 140 -2.80 13.90 -15.10
C GLU A 140 -1.90 12.83 -14.45
N PRO A 141 -1.70 11.66 -15.11
CA PRO A 141 -0.97 10.55 -14.50
C PRO A 141 0.52 10.88 -14.32
N GLN A 142 1.09 10.47 -13.20
CA GLN A 142 2.50 10.65 -12.86
C GLN A 142 3.16 9.29 -12.65
N HIS A 143 4.04 8.91 -13.57
CA HIS A 143 4.87 7.72 -13.44
C HIS A 143 6.17 8.08 -12.70
N ASP A 144 6.15 7.98 -11.37
CA ASP A 144 7.30 8.26 -10.51
C ASP A 144 7.08 7.71 -9.08
N ASP A 145 8.08 7.82 -8.22
CA ASP A 145 7.88 7.72 -6.79
C ASP A 145 7.05 8.91 -6.25
N TYR A 146 6.45 8.68 -5.08
CA TYR A 146 5.51 9.61 -4.48
C TYR A 146 6.11 10.98 -4.18
N PHE A 147 7.37 11.05 -3.76
CA PHE A 147 7.97 12.30 -3.30
C PHE A 147 8.45 13.17 -4.47
N ASN A 148 9.07 12.55 -5.47
CA ASN A 148 9.47 13.25 -6.69
C ASN A 148 8.25 13.77 -7.46
N ALA A 149 7.16 12.99 -7.53
CA ALA A 149 5.91 13.46 -8.09
C ALA A 149 5.32 14.65 -7.31
N LEU A 150 5.28 14.57 -5.98
CA LEU A 150 4.75 15.67 -5.15
C LEU A 150 5.59 16.95 -5.23
N GLU A 151 6.91 16.85 -5.33
CA GLU A 151 7.78 18.02 -5.53
C GLU A 151 7.48 18.75 -6.84
N ARG A 152 7.28 18.01 -7.93
CA ARG A 152 6.89 18.62 -9.21
C ARG A 152 5.52 19.29 -9.14
N LEU A 153 4.54 18.58 -8.58
CA LEU A 153 3.18 19.11 -8.40
C LEU A 153 3.14 20.33 -7.47
N ALA A 154 4.10 20.48 -6.56
CA ALA A 154 4.24 21.68 -5.73
C ALA A 154 4.61 22.93 -6.53
N VAL A 155 5.34 22.78 -7.64
CA VAL A 155 5.77 23.87 -8.52
C VAL A 155 4.73 24.19 -9.59
N ASP A 156 4.04 23.18 -10.11
CA ASP A 156 3.21 23.32 -11.31
C ASP A 156 1.81 23.92 -11.06
N SER A 157 1.33 23.91 -9.81
CA SER A 157 -0.06 24.28 -9.48
C SER A 157 -0.19 25.00 -8.13
N ASP A 158 -0.87 26.15 -8.17
CA ASP A 158 -1.28 26.90 -6.98
C ASP A 158 -2.56 26.35 -6.33
N ARG A 159 -3.20 25.34 -6.91
CA ARG A 159 -4.42 24.74 -6.36
C ARG A 159 -4.13 24.00 -5.06
N ARG A 160 -5.15 23.88 -4.21
CA ARG A 160 -5.04 23.07 -2.99
C ARG A 160 -4.73 21.63 -3.38
N LYS A 161 -3.83 20.99 -2.66
CA LYS A 161 -3.54 19.57 -2.81
C LYS A 161 -4.40 18.77 -1.84
N VAL A 162 -5.09 17.77 -2.36
CA VAL A 162 -5.82 16.77 -1.58
C VAL A 162 -5.20 15.42 -1.91
N VAL A 163 -4.31 14.96 -1.04
CA VAL A 163 -3.55 13.72 -1.23
C VAL A 163 -4.31 12.55 -0.62
N LEU A 164 -4.53 11.49 -1.39
CA LEU A 164 -5.18 10.25 -0.97
C LEU A 164 -4.09 9.20 -0.76
N PHE A 165 -4.08 8.58 0.43
CA PHE A 165 -3.26 7.42 0.72
C PHE A 165 -4.14 6.33 1.34
N LEU A 166 -4.73 5.53 0.46
CA LEU A 166 -5.83 4.63 0.78
C LEU A 166 -5.35 3.19 1.02
N GLY A 167 -6.26 2.33 1.46
CA GLY A 167 -6.06 0.89 1.58
C GLY A 167 -5.25 0.47 2.81
N SER A 168 -5.02 1.38 3.76
CA SER A 168 -4.14 1.13 4.90
C SER A 168 -2.72 0.72 4.48
N ASN A 169 -2.24 1.25 3.35
CA ASN A 169 -0.85 1.07 2.89
C ASN A 169 0.16 1.57 3.93
N ILE A 170 -0.21 2.56 4.75
CA ILE A 170 0.59 3.01 5.90
C ILE A 170 0.85 1.89 6.93
N GLY A 171 0.02 0.86 6.93
CA GLY A 171 0.22 -0.34 7.75
C GLY A 171 1.49 -1.11 7.39
N ASN A 172 2.02 -0.94 6.18
CA ASN A 172 3.22 -1.63 5.72
C ASN A 172 4.53 -1.01 6.25
N PHE A 173 4.42 0.08 7.02
CA PHE A 173 5.54 0.84 7.55
C PHE A 173 5.72 0.52 9.03
N THR A 174 6.95 0.42 9.48
CA THR A 174 7.26 0.53 10.91
C THR A 174 6.86 1.91 11.45
N PRO A 175 6.69 2.09 12.77
CA PRO A 175 6.37 3.40 13.34
C PRO A 175 7.31 4.53 12.91
N THR A 176 8.62 4.25 12.82
CA THR A 176 9.61 5.25 12.40
C THR A 176 9.47 5.57 10.92
N GLU A 177 9.36 4.57 10.05
CA GLU A 177 9.17 4.77 8.61
C GLU A 177 7.88 5.54 8.32
N ALA A 178 6.79 5.28 9.06
CA ALA A 178 5.54 6.03 8.95
C ALA A 178 5.73 7.52 9.29
N ILE A 179 6.43 7.84 10.38
CA ILE A 179 6.73 9.23 10.76
C ILE A 179 7.59 9.90 9.68
N ASP A 180 8.64 9.24 9.21
CA ASP A 180 9.53 9.80 8.19
C ASP A 180 8.81 10.00 6.85
N PHE A 181 7.91 9.09 6.49
CA PHE A 181 7.04 9.22 5.31
C PHE A 181 6.16 10.46 5.41
N TYR A 182 5.43 10.64 6.52
CA TYR A 182 4.54 11.79 6.69
C TYR A 182 5.30 13.11 6.85
N ARG A 183 6.49 13.14 7.45
CA ARG A 183 7.33 14.35 7.47
C ARG A 183 7.72 14.78 6.06
N GLN A 184 8.15 13.83 5.23
CA GLN A 184 8.47 14.11 3.83
C GLN A 184 7.25 14.59 3.03
N LEU A 185 6.06 14.04 3.30
CA LEU A 185 4.81 14.58 2.73
C LEU A 185 4.56 16.01 3.22
N ALA A 186 4.69 16.27 4.52
CA ALA A 186 4.45 17.58 5.12
C ALA A 186 5.36 18.66 4.52
N ASP A 187 6.63 18.33 4.24
CA ASP A 187 7.61 19.24 3.65
C ASP A 187 7.27 19.65 2.21
N ARG A 188 6.45 18.86 1.51
CA ARG A 188 6.03 19.07 0.11
C ARG A 188 4.60 19.62 0.00
N LEU A 189 3.92 19.81 1.13
CA LEU A 189 2.56 20.34 1.20
C LEU A 189 2.56 21.73 1.84
N ARG A 190 1.60 22.56 1.42
CA ARG A 190 1.43 23.92 1.96
C ARG A 190 0.42 23.92 3.11
N PRO A 191 0.52 24.86 4.06
CA PRO A 191 -0.51 25.02 5.09
C PRO A 191 -1.93 25.06 4.49
N GLY A 192 -2.81 24.20 5.00
CA GLY A 192 -4.18 24.05 4.50
C GLY A 192 -4.38 23.02 3.38
N ASP A 193 -3.31 22.44 2.82
CA ASP A 193 -3.40 21.22 2.01
C ASP A 193 -3.84 20.03 2.90
N LEU A 194 -4.46 19.04 2.27
CA LEU A 194 -5.12 17.94 2.96
C LEU A 194 -4.56 16.59 2.54
N MET A 195 -4.65 15.66 3.47
CA MET A 195 -4.25 14.28 3.27
C MET A 195 -5.37 13.38 3.82
N LEU A 196 -6.00 12.57 2.98
CA LEU A 196 -6.96 11.53 3.38
C LEU A 196 -6.20 10.21 3.48
N THR A 197 -5.99 9.72 4.70
CA THR A 197 -5.39 8.41 4.92
C THR A 197 -6.44 7.40 5.32
N GLY A 198 -6.43 6.23 4.67
CA GLY A 198 -7.14 5.06 5.17
C GLY A 198 -6.33 4.31 6.21
N PHE A 199 -6.91 4.05 7.38
CA PHE A 199 -6.31 3.29 8.48
C PHE A 199 -7.17 2.07 8.82
N ASP A 200 -6.55 0.88 8.78
CA ASP A 200 -7.16 -0.30 9.38
C ASP A 200 -7.01 -0.26 10.90
N LEU A 201 -8.12 -0.31 11.64
CA LEU A 201 -8.14 -0.08 13.08
C LEU A 201 -7.83 -1.35 13.88
N GLN A 202 -7.27 -1.20 15.08
CA GLN A 202 -7.17 -2.33 16.01
C GLN A 202 -8.57 -2.83 16.38
N LYS A 203 -8.75 -4.15 16.35
CA LYS A 203 -10.02 -4.83 16.61
C LYS A 203 -9.75 -6.25 17.11
N ASP A 204 -10.82 -7.04 17.22
CA ASP A 204 -10.74 -8.46 17.59
C ASP A 204 -9.63 -9.19 16.80
N PRO A 205 -8.64 -9.79 17.49
CA PRO A 205 -7.57 -10.56 16.87
C PRO A 205 -8.05 -11.61 15.88
N ALA A 206 -9.17 -12.28 16.15
CA ALA A 206 -9.70 -13.33 15.28
C ALA A 206 -10.19 -12.77 13.93
N VAL A 207 -10.69 -11.54 13.91
CA VAL A 207 -11.12 -10.87 12.67
C VAL A 207 -9.91 -10.49 11.83
N ILE A 208 -8.84 -9.99 12.45
CA ILE A 208 -7.60 -9.64 11.75
C ILE A 208 -6.94 -10.90 11.22
N GLN A 209 -6.74 -11.91 12.06
CA GLN A 209 -6.14 -13.18 11.64
C GLN A 209 -6.89 -13.81 10.48
N ALA A 210 -8.23 -13.85 10.52
CA ALA A 210 -9.02 -14.39 9.42
C ALA A 210 -8.82 -13.61 8.10
N ALA A 211 -8.68 -12.28 8.17
CA ALA A 211 -8.47 -11.46 6.98
C ALA A 211 -7.14 -11.77 6.27
N TYR A 212 -6.10 -12.18 7.01
CA TYR A 212 -4.78 -12.49 6.46
C TYR A 212 -4.48 -14.00 6.39
N SER A 213 -5.42 -14.84 6.80
CA SER A 213 -5.33 -16.30 6.76
C SER A 213 -6.70 -16.87 6.37
N ASP A 214 -7.13 -16.48 5.17
CA ASP A 214 -8.45 -16.85 4.65
C ASP A 214 -8.57 -18.38 4.45
N LYS A 215 -9.79 -18.90 4.65
CA LYS A 215 -10.04 -20.34 4.58
C LYS A 215 -9.90 -20.92 3.18
N GLN A 216 -9.98 -20.08 2.16
CA GLN A 216 -9.88 -20.49 0.76
C GLN A 216 -8.40 -20.68 0.34
N GLY A 217 -7.45 -20.20 1.14
CA GLY A 217 -6.01 -20.34 0.91
C GLY A 217 -5.47 -19.35 -0.13
N VAL A 218 -6.20 -18.28 -0.43
CA VAL A 218 -5.79 -17.28 -1.45
C VAL A 218 -4.61 -16.47 -0.92
N THR A 219 -4.64 -16.03 0.34
CA THR A 219 -3.53 -15.31 0.99
C THR A 219 -2.29 -16.19 1.16
N ARG A 220 -2.50 -17.49 1.41
CA ARG A 220 -1.41 -18.49 1.37
C ARG A 220 -0.76 -18.55 0.00
N ALA A 221 -1.57 -18.64 -1.07
CA ALA A 221 -1.07 -18.68 -2.45
C ALA A 221 -0.33 -17.39 -2.84
N PHE A 222 -0.84 -16.23 -2.39
CA PHE A 222 -0.22 -14.92 -2.54
C PHE A 222 1.15 -14.86 -1.87
N ASN A 223 1.25 -15.29 -0.60
CA ASN A 223 2.53 -15.28 0.11
C ASN A 223 3.56 -16.23 -0.52
N LEU A 224 3.15 -17.45 -0.89
CA LEU A 224 4.02 -18.43 -1.57
C LEU A 224 4.41 -18.01 -2.99
N ASN A 225 3.68 -17.08 -3.60
CA ASN A 225 4.02 -16.56 -4.92
C ASN A 225 5.40 -15.88 -4.93
N LEU A 226 5.84 -15.31 -3.80
CA LEU A 226 7.18 -14.75 -3.68
C LEU A 226 8.28 -15.79 -3.98
N LEU A 227 8.16 -17.00 -3.42
CA LEU A 227 9.11 -18.09 -3.70
C LEU A 227 9.00 -18.57 -5.15
N ARG A 228 7.77 -18.61 -5.69
CA ARG A 228 7.54 -18.94 -7.11
C ARG A 228 8.25 -17.95 -8.04
N ARG A 229 8.14 -16.65 -7.74
CA ARG A 229 8.80 -15.57 -8.46
C ARG A 229 10.31 -15.71 -8.40
N ILE A 230 10.86 -15.97 -7.21
CA ILE A 230 12.31 -16.16 -7.02
C ILE A 230 12.81 -17.37 -7.82
N ASN A 231 12.08 -18.49 -7.83
CA ASN A 231 12.40 -19.64 -8.68
C ASN A 231 12.47 -19.27 -10.16
N ARG A 232 11.47 -18.53 -10.65
CA ARG A 232 11.34 -18.12 -12.05
C ARG A 232 12.41 -17.11 -12.47
N GLU A 233 12.64 -16.07 -11.67
CA GLU A 233 13.44 -14.90 -12.06
C GLU A 233 14.92 -15.02 -11.67
N LEU A 234 15.25 -15.79 -10.63
CA LEU A 234 16.61 -15.92 -10.09
C LEU A 234 17.18 -17.34 -10.19
N ASP A 235 16.54 -18.21 -10.98
CA ASP A 235 16.92 -19.62 -11.15
C ASP A 235 17.14 -20.31 -9.80
N ALA A 236 16.11 -20.20 -8.95
CA ALA A 236 16.07 -20.84 -7.64
C ALA A 236 15.27 -22.15 -7.65
N ASP A 237 15.47 -22.97 -6.64
CA ASP A 237 14.79 -24.26 -6.49
C ASP A 237 14.05 -24.44 -5.15
N PHE A 238 13.38 -23.38 -4.68
CA PHE A 238 12.43 -23.52 -3.57
C PHE A 238 11.39 -24.61 -3.89
N ASP A 239 11.28 -25.61 -3.03
CA ASP A 239 10.16 -26.55 -3.03
C ASP A 239 8.99 -25.90 -2.28
N LEU A 240 8.01 -25.39 -3.01
CA LEU A 240 6.87 -24.66 -2.43
C LEU A 240 6.03 -25.54 -1.50
N ASP A 241 6.01 -26.87 -1.67
CA ASP A 241 5.27 -27.78 -0.81
C ASP A 241 5.95 -27.98 0.56
N ALA A 242 7.22 -27.57 0.66
CA ALA A 242 7.97 -27.59 1.91
C ALA A 242 7.82 -26.29 2.72
N PHE A 243 7.07 -25.31 2.20
CA PHE A 243 6.75 -24.06 2.89
C PHE A 243 5.25 -23.90 3.08
N ASP A 244 4.86 -23.29 4.19
CA ASP A 244 3.48 -22.88 4.42
C ASP A 244 3.40 -21.42 4.87
N HIS A 245 2.23 -20.83 4.71
CA HIS A 245 1.93 -19.49 5.17
C HIS A 245 1.56 -19.53 6.66
N TYR A 246 2.14 -18.60 7.42
CA TYR A 246 1.76 -18.36 8.80
C TYR A 246 1.53 -16.86 9.01
N GLU A 247 0.48 -16.54 9.75
CA GLU A 247 0.16 -15.17 10.14
C GLU A 247 0.16 -15.08 11.67
N SER A 248 0.59 -13.92 12.16
CA SER A 248 0.42 -13.56 13.56
C SER A 248 -0.03 -12.12 13.71
N TYR A 249 -1.07 -11.90 14.52
CA TYR A 249 -1.46 -10.58 15.00
C TYR A 249 -1.11 -10.40 16.48
N ASN A 250 -0.38 -9.33 16.79
CA ASN A 250 -0.14 -8.91 18.16
C ASN A 250 -1.06 -7.71 18.51
N PRO A 251 -2.08 -7.89 19.37
CA PRO A 251 -3.01 -6.82 19.72
C PRO A 251 -2.39 -5.71 20.59
N GLU A 252 -1.25 -5.94 21.24
CA GLU A 252 -0.62 -4.92 22.09
C GLU A 252 0.07 -3.83 21.26
N ASN A 253 0.68 -4.21 20.13
CA ASN A 253 1.37 -3.26 19.24
C ASN A 253 0.63 -3.04 17.90
N GLY A 254 -0.45 -3.78 17.67
CA GLY A 254 -1.27 -3.72 16.46
C GLY A 254 -0.60 -4.32 15.22
N GLU A 255 0.47 -5.09 15.33
CA GLU A 255 1.17 -5.64 14.16
C GLU A 255 0.57 -6.98 13.73
N ALA A 256 -0.02 -7.02 12.54
CA ALA A 256 -0.20 -8.27 11.81
C ALA A 256 1.07 -8.54 10.99
N ARG A 257 1.58 -9.77 11.02
CA ARG A 257 2.81 -10.15 10.32
C ARG A 257 2.61 -11.47 9.58
N SER A 258 3.06 -11.50 8.33
CA SER A 258 3.02 -12.68 7.47
C SER A 258 4.41 -13.31 7.38
N TYR A 259 4.41 -14.64 7.37
CA TYR A 259 5.62 -15.45 7.29
C TYR A 259 5.43 -16.61 6.33
N LEU A 260 6.55 -17.07 5.77
CA LEU A 260 6.68 -18.38 5.16
C LEU A 260 7.47 -19.27 6.13
N VAL A 261 6.93 -20.44 6.45
CA VAL A 261 7.52 -21.38 7.42
C VAL A 261 7.99 -22.63 6.70
N SER A 262 9.26 -22.99 6.88
CA SER A 262 9.79 -24.25 6.37
C SER A 262 9.33 -25.41 7.24
N HIS A 263 8.69 -26.44 6.68
CA HIS A 263 8.21 -27.62 7.42
C HIS A 263 9.21 -28.78 7.48
N ARG A 264 10.41 -28.58 6.94
CA ARG A 264 11.52 -29.54 7.03
C ARG A 264 12.86 -28.83 6.92
N LYS A 265 13.92 -29.54 7.28
CA LYS A 265 15.27 -29.09 6.93
C LYS A 265 15.46 -29.22 5.43
N GLN A 266 15.90 -28.15 4.77
CA GLN A 266 16.14 -28.12 3.33
C GLN A 266 17.18 -27.08 2.97
N THR A 267 17.77 -27.24 1.78
CA THR A 267 18.76 -26.33 1.22
C THR A 267 18.25 -25.88 -0.13
N VAL A 268 18.20 -24.57 -0.34
CA VAL A 268 17.77 -23.93 -1.59
C VAL A 268 18.98 -23.36 -2.31
N GLN A 269 19.11 -23.67 -3.59
CA GLN A 269 20.08 -23.07 -4.49
C GLN A 269 19.41 -21.92 -5.24
N ILE A 270 20.09 -20.77 -5.29
CA ILE A 270 19.67 -19.59 -6.06
C ILE A 270 20.80 -19.30 -7.05
N ARG A 271 20.72 -19.92 -8.23
CA ARG A 271 21.86 -20.03 -9.15
C ARG A 271 22.24 -18.69 -9.74
N ALA A 272 21.28 -17.82 -10.05
CA ALA A 272 21.56 -16.48 -10.57
C ALA A 272 22.37 -15.62 -9.58
N LEU A 273 22.36 -15.96 -8.29
CA LEU A 273 23.11 -15.25 -7.24
C LEU A 273 24.35 -16.01 -6.75
N ALA A 274 24.63 -17.21 -7.28
CA ALA A 274 25.62 -18.14 -6.75
C ALA A 274 25.47 -18.35 -5.23
N MET A 275 24.23 -18.43 -4.76
CA MET A 275 23.88 -18.42 -3.34
C MET A 275 23.21 -19.74 -2.94
N THR A 276 23.59 -20.25 -1.77
CA THR A 276 22.94 -21.39 -1.12
C THR A 276 22.35 -20.93 0.20
N VAL A 277 21.10 -21.31 0.45
CA VAL A 277 20.38 -20.93 1.68
C VAL A 277 19.87 -22.17 2.38
N ASP A 278 20.30 -22.36 3.63
CA ASP A 278 19.80 -23.42 4.48
C ASP A 278 18.59 -22.95 5.29
N PHE A 279 17.61 -23.86 5.40
CA PHE A 279 16.44 -23.72 6.24
C PHE A 279 16.38 -24.89 7.23
N GLN A 280 16.19 -24.59 8.50
CA GLN A 280 15.81 -25.58 9.50
C GLN A 280 14.29 -25.86 9.47
N ASN A 281 13.88 -26.95 10.10
CA ASN A 281 12.46 -27.17 10.37
C ASN A 281 11.90 -26.06 11.27
N ALA A 282 10.70 -25.57 10.96
CA ALA A 282 10.03 -24.42 11.56
C ALA A 282 10.77 -23.08 11.45
N GLU A 283 11.78 -22.97 10.58
CA GLU A 283 12.43 -21.69 10.31
C GLU A 283 11.54 -20.80 9.44
N VAL A 284 11.48 -19.50 9.77
CA VAL A 284 10.58 -18.54 9.14
C VAL A 284 11.31 -17.54 8.25
N ILE A 285 10.63 -17.11 7.18
CA ILE A 285 10.93 -15.92 6.40
C ILE A 285 9.81 -14.93 6.68
N HIS A 286 10.13 -13.77 7.26
CA HIS A 286 9.15 -12.68 7.38
C HIS A 286 8.96 -12.02 6.02
N THR A 287 7.71 -11.88 5.56
CA THR A 287 7.39 -11.36 4.22
C THR A 287 6.63 -10.05 4.25
N GLU A 288 5.83 -9.78 5.27
CA GLU A 288 4.98 -8.58 5.32
C GLU A 288 4.63 -8.20 6.75
N ILE A 289 4.54 -6.89 6.98
CA ILE A 289 3.89 -6.30 8.16
C ILE A 289 2.67 -5.52 7.69
N SER A 290 1.56 -5.62 8.43
CA SER A 290 0.39 -4.77 8.23
C SER A 290 -0.13 -4.30 9.59
N ARG A 291 0.27 -3.09 9.98
CA ARG A 291 -0.12 -2.48 11.25
C ARG A 291 -1.58 -2.09 11.26
N LYS A 292 -2.15 -2.21 12.45
CA LYS A 292 -3.50 -1.81 12.84
C LYS A 292 -3.38 -0.70 13.86
N PHE A 293 -4.18 0.33 13.71
CA PHE A 293 -3.99 1.59 14.40
C PHE A 293 -5.05 1.80 15.47
N SER A 294 -4.62 2.24 16.65
CA SER A 294 -5.52 2.85 17.61
C SER A 294 -5.74 4.32 17.25
N LYS A 295 -6.79 4.93 17.82
CA LYS A 295 -7.01 6.38 17.68
C LYS A 295 -5.82 7.18 18.22
N ALA A 296 -5.19 6.73 19.31
CA ALA A 296 -4.02 7.40 19.87
C ALA A 296 -2.83 7.38 18.91
N ASP A 297 -2.60 6.27 18.21
CA ASP A 297 -1.53 6.16 17.21
C ASP A 297 -1.71 7.16 16.07
N ILE A 298 -2.95 7.29 15.57
CA ILE A 298 -3.28 8.18 14.44
C ILE A 298 -3.10 9.65 14.82
N PHE A 299 -3.58 10.05 16.01
CA PHE A 299 -3.39 11.40 16.51
C PHE A 299 -1.90 11.69 16.78
N GLY A 300 -1.19 10.75 17.39
CA GLY A 300 0.24 10.87 17.63
C GLY A 300 1.07 10.99 16.34
N LEU A 301 0.68 10.26 15.28
CA LEU A 301 1.29 10.40 13.96
C LEU A 301 1.12 11.82 13.41
N ALA A 302 -0.10 12.37 13.43
CA ALA A 302 -0.37 13.73 12.95
C ALA A 302 0.46 14.77 13.72
N ASP A 303 0.45 14.70 15.06
CA ASP A 303 1.19 15.62 15.93
C ASP A 303 2.71 15.58 15.69
N ALA A 304 3.26 14.39 15.43
CA ALA A 304 4.70 14.19 15.21
C ALA A 304 5.20 14.63 13.81
N THR A 305 4.28 14.92 12.88
CA THR A 305 4.57 15.07 11.44
C THR A 305 4.12 16.41 10.85
N GLY A 306 3.70 17.36 11.69
CA GLY A 306 3.33 18.71 11.24
C GLY A 306 1.94 18.76 10.57
N PHE A 307 1.07 17.83 10.93
CA PHE A 307 -0.34 17.79 10.56
C PHE A 307 -1.23 17.99 11.79
N SER A 308 -2.51 18.25 11.53
CA SER A 308 -3.59 18.20 12.52
C SER A 308 -4.73 17.35 12.00
N VAL A 309 -5.43 16.64 12.89
CA VAL A 309 -6.61 15.85 12.50
C VAL A 309 -7.80 16.80 12.26
N ALA A 310 -8.34 16.81 11.04
CA ALA A 310 -9.45 17.69 10.64
C ALA A 310 -10.77 16.96 10.39
N GLY A 311 -10.75 15.63 10.28
CA GLY A 311 -11.95 14.81 10.04
C GLY A 311 -11.68 13.34 10.29
N TRP A 312 -12.71 12.60 10.70
CA TRP A 312 -12.65 11.18 11.00
C TRP A 312 -13.92 10.50 10.48
N PHE A 313 -13.77 9.56 9.57
CA PHE A 313 -14.87 8.85 8.93
C PHE A 313 -14.63 7.35 9.05
N ALA A 314 -15.52 6.63 9.74
CA ALA A 314 -15.39 5.20 9.97
C ALA A 314 -16.51 4.41 9.31
N ASP A 315 -16.24 3.16 8.96
CA ASP A 315 -17.26 2.24 8.49
C ASP A 315 -18.20 1.86 9.63
N ARG A 316 -19.38 1.31 9.33
CA ARG A 316 -20.39 0.98 10.36
C ARG A 316 -19.94 0.00 11.44
N LYS A 317 -18.83 -0.72 11.23
CA LYS A 317 -18.27 -1.67 12.20
C LYS A 317 -17.12 -1.08 13.03
N ASP A 318 -16.72 0.16 12.76
CA ASP A 318 -15.52 0.79 13.32
C ASP A 318 -14.27 -0.07 13.08
N TYR A 319 -14.20 -0.71 11.92
CA TYR A 319 -13.10 -1.55 11.50
C TYR A 319 -12.03 -0.77 10.75
N PHE A 320 -12.43 0.25 10.02
CA PHE A 320 -11.56 1.07 9.20
C PHE A 320 -11.93 2.53 9.40
N ALA A 321 -10.97 3.43 9.26
CA ALA A 321 -11.23 4.85 9.27
C ALA A 321 -10.43 5.56 8.17
N ASP A 322 -11.12 6.39 7.39
CA ASP A 322 -10.49 7.42 6.59
C ASP A 322 -10.39 8.70 7.41
N VAL A 323 -9.17 9.16 7.63
CA VAL A 323 -8.87 10.30 8.50
C VAL A 323 -8.26 11.42 7.66
N ILE A 324 -8.82 12.61 7.81
CA ILE A 324 -8.30 13.82 7.16
C ILE A 324 -7.25 14.44 8.05
N PHE A 325 -6.03 14.49 7.56
CA PHE A 325 -4.96 15.33 8.09
C PHE A 325 -4.90 16.64 7.32
N ARG A 326 -4.72 17.75 8.03
CA ARG A 326 -4.50 19.08 7.47
C ARG A 326 -3.09 19.54 7.80
N LYS A 327 -2.35 19.95 6.77
CA LYS A 327 -1.02 20.53 6.96
C LYS A 327 -1.15 21.83 7.78
N VAL A 328 -0.42 21.89 8.90
CA VAL A 328 -0.36 23.06 9.79
C VAL A 328 0.66 24.07 9.30
#